data_AF-A0A7C7YW98-F1
#
_entry.id   AF-A0A7C7YW98-F1
#
_cell.length_a   1.000
_cell.length_b   1.000
_cell.length_c   1.000
_cell.angle_alpha   90.00
_cell.angle_beta   90.00
_cell.angle_gamma   90.00
#
_symmetry.space_group_name_H-M   'P 1'
#
loop_
_entity.id
_entity.type
_entity.pdbx_description
1 polymer ?
#
loop_
_entity_poly.entity_id
_entity_poly.type
_entity_poly.pdbx_seq_one_letter_code
_entity_poly.pdbx_strand_id
1 'polypeptide(L)'
;MKGAEEKPEPAYDPERARTQKSTGAMSDQHWSRTRRDMNAEEIEFLRERSRAPGVAEGGEERNHYCLDCHGLIPLTYDRRQPADPNQPAHCPHCGTELEANVRMMFNWVEIDQPHGSDFLAILPRMVGALLLLGAAAALVYYAL
;
A
#
# COMPACT_ATOMS: atom_id res chain seq x y z
N MET A 1 31.01 14.18 38.39
CA MET A 1 30.07 13.69 37.36
C MET A 1 29.38 12.46 37.91
N LYS A 2 28.09 12.55 38.26
CA LYS A 2 27.32 11.41 38.77
C LYS A 2 26.81 10.63 37.55
N GLY A 3 27.17 9.35 37.47
CA GLY A 3 26.73 8.45 36.40
C GLY A 3 25.21 8.35 36.40
N ALA A 4 24.61 8.57 35.24
CA ALA A 4 23.20 8.30 35.04
C ALA A 4 23.01 6.78 35.02
N GLU A 5 22.22 6.30 35.97
CA GLU A 5 21.80 4.90 36.07
C GLU A 5 20.90 4.60 34.86
N GLU A 6 21.37 3.74 33.97
CA GLU A 6 20.66 3.32 32.76
C GLU A 6 19.47 2.44 33.18
N LYS A 7 18.27 3.02 33.19
CA LYS A 7 17.04 2.26 33.43
C LYS A 7 16.80 1.36 32.22
N PRO A 8 16.53 0.05 32.42
CA PRO A 8 16.24 -0.86 31.32
C PRO A 8 15.00 -0.35 30.58
N GLU A 9 15.13 -0.20 29.26
CA GLU A 9 14.01 0.17 28.41
C GLU A 9 12.91 -0.89 28.52
N PRO A 10 11.65 -0.49 28.75
CA PRO A 10 10.55 -1.44 28.81
C PRO A 10 10.36 -2.10 27.46
N ALA A 11 10.13 -3.42 27.48
CA ALA A 11 9.79 -4.19 26.28
C ALA A 11 8.62 -3.55 25.52
N TYR A 12 8.72 -3.56 24.19
CA TYR A 12 7.71 -3.01 23.29
C TYR A 12 6.34 -3.66 23.53
N ASP A 13 5.36 -2.83 23.93
CA ASP A 13 3.97 -3.22 24.14
C ASP A 13 3.08 -2.64 23.02
N PRO A 14 2.58 -3.48 22.10
CA PRO A 14 1.78 -3.04 20.96
C PRO A 14 0.39 -2.51 21.36
N GLU A 15 -0.17 -2.87 22.52
CA GLU A 15 -1.46 -2.35 22.97
C GLU A 15 -1.33 -0.91 23.49
N ARG A 16 -0.24 -0.62 24.20
CA ARG A 16 0.06 0.71 24.73
C ARG A 16 0.38 1.72 23.63
N ALA A 17 1.04 1.27 22.56
CA ALA A 17 1.33 2.09 21.38
C ALA A 17 0.06 2.53 20.63
N ARG A 18 -1.02 1.74 20.67
CA ARG A 18 -2.31 2.06 20.01
C ARG A 18 -3.15 3.08 20.77
N THR A 19 -2.95 3.23 22.07
CA THR A 19 -3.79 4.07 22.94
C THR A 19 -3.21 5.46 23.20
N GLN A 20 -1.92 5.70 22.92
CA GLN A 20 -1.30 7.00 23.12
C GLN A 20 -1.38 7.87 21.86
N LYS A 21 -2.06 9.01 21.99
CA LYS A 21 -2.13 10.03 20.92
C LYS A 21 -0.72 10.52 20.59
N SER A 22 -0.30 10.34 19.35
CA SER A 22 1.02 10.76 18.83
C SER A 22 1.16 12.27 18.61
N THR A 23 0.13 13.06 18.94
CA THR A 23 0.06 14.50 18.71
C THR A 23 0.33 15.27 20.01
N GLY A 24 1.55 15.81 20.15
CA GLY A 24 1.97 16.60 21.31
C GLY A 24 3.45 16.98 21.24
N ALA A 25 3.95 17.72 22.23
CA ALA A 25 5.37 18.04 22.37
C ALA A 25 6.21 16.75 22.26
N MET A 26 7.42 16.88 21.71
CA MET A 26 8.32 15.79 21.26
C MET A 26 8.84 14.89 22.41
N SER A 27 7.91 14.24 23.10
CA SER A 27 8.12 13.32 24.22
C SER A 27 8.75 12.03 23.74
N ASP A 28 9.30 11.23 24.66
CA ASP A 28 9.96 9.97 24.32
C ASP A 28 9.01 8.94 23.66
N GLN A 29 7.69 9.16 23.76
CA GLN A 29 6.65 8.34 23.11
C GLN A 29 6.21 8.89 21.74
N HIS A 30 6.76 10.03 21.32
CA HIS A 30 6.47 10.61 20.01
C HIS A 30 6.95 9.67 18.90
N TRP A 31 6.14 9.49 17.86
CA TRP A 31 6.38 8.53 16.78
C TRP A 31 7.76 8.65 16.11
N SER A 32 8.31 9.86 16.03
CA SER A 32 9.66 10.11 15.48
C SER A 32 10.81 9.70 16.40
N ARG A 33 10.57 9.51 17.71
CA ARG A 33 11.57 9.06 18.68
C ARG A 33 11.47 7.56 18.91
N THR A 34 10.27 7.01 19.03
CA THR A 34 10.05 5.55 19.18
C THR A 34 10.45 4.75 17.95
N ARG A 35 10.53 5.38 16.77
CA ARG A 35 11.00 4.75 15.52
C ARG A 35 12.44 5.12 15.14
N ARG A 36 13.16 5.87 15.99
CA ARG A 36 14.49 6.41 15.67
C ARG A 36 15.49 5.31 15.30
N ASP A 37 15.43 4.18 16.00
CA ASP A 37 16.41 3.11 15.86
C ASP A 37 15.88 1.92 15.04
N MET A 38 14.60 1.92 14.65
CA MET A 38 13.99 0.85 13.85
C MET A 38 14.18 1.02 12.33
N ASN A 39 14.62 2.20 11.88
CA ASN A 39 14.68 2.57 10.47
C ASN A 39 16.10 2.94 10.03
N ALA A 40 17.14 2.36 10.65
CA ALA A 40 18.52 2.71 10.34
C ALA A 40 18.86 2.50 8.86
N GLU A 41 18.41 1.40 8.25
CA GLU A 41 18.61 1.12 6.83
C GLU A 41 17.83 2.08 5.91
N GLU A 42 16.58 2.43 6.26
CA GLU A 42 15.79 3.41 5.53
C GLU A 42 16.43 4.81 5.62
N ILE A 43 16.92 5.20 6.80
CA ILE A 43 17.61 6.48 7.01
C ILE A 43 18.94 6.52 6.25
N GLU A 44 19.69 5.41 6.23
CA GLU A 44 20.94 5.31 5.46
C GLU A 44 20.64 5.38 3.96
N PHE A 45 19.63 4.65 3.48
CA PHE A 45 19.14 4.75 2.11
C PHE A 45 18.65 6.16 1.74
N LEU A 46 17.98 6.86 2.66
CA LEU A 46 17.55 8.26 2.52
C LEU A 46 18.74 9.23 2.45
N ARG A 47 19.80 8.98 3.20
CA ARG A 47 21.05 9.76 3.18
C ARG A 47 21.82 9.55 1.89
N GLU A 48 21.86 8.31 1.40
CA GLU A 48 22.47 7.93 0.14
C GLU A 48 21.52 8.04 -1.06
N ARG A 49 20.36 8.70 -0.89
CA ARG A 49 19.31 8.78 -1.92
C ARG A 49 19.78 9.33 -3.27
N SER A 50 20.81 10.16 -3.28
CA SER A 50 21.45 10.65 -4.51
C SER A 50 22.16 9.54 -5.31
N ARG A 51 22.43 8.38 -4.68
CA ARG A 51 23.04 7.17 -5.24
C ARG A 51 22.05 6.02 -5.40
N ALA A 52 20.79 6.19 -4.99
CA ALA A 52 19.79 5.15 -5.20
C ALA A 52 19.75 4.78 -6.70
N PRO A 53 19.71 3.48 -7.05
CA PRO A 53 19.59 3.03 -8.43
C PRO A 53 18.46 3.79 -9.12
N GLY A 54 18.78 4.47 -10.22
CA GLY A 54 17.87 5.31 -10.99
C GLY A 54 17.80 6.80 -10.64
N VAL A 55 18.43 7.27 -9.56
CA VAL A 55 18.54 8.72 -9.27
C VAL A 55 19.79 9.33 -9.92
N ALA A 56 20.94 8.64 -9.87
CA ALA A 56 22.18 9.10 -10.52
C ALA A 56 22.11 9.04 -12.06
N GLU A 57 21.30 8.14 -12.60
CA GLU A 57 21.19 7.86 -14.04
C GLU A 57 19.89 8.40 -14.67
N GLY A 58 19.05 9.09 -13.89
CA GLY A 58 17.86 9.77 -14.42
C GLY A 58 16.69 8.86 -14.81
N GLY A 59 16.51 7.72 -14.13
CA GLY A 59 15.30 6.90 -14.26
C GLY A 59 15.48 5.39 -14.44
N GLU A 60 16.51 4.77 -13.87
CA GLU A 60 16.56 3.30 -13.78
C GLU A 60 15.45 2.71 -12.87
N GLU A 61 15.35 1.38 -12.91
CA GLU A 61 14.32 0.51 -12.33
C GLU A 61 13.68 1.11 -11.07
N ARG A 62 12.40 1.43 -11.20
CA ARG A 62 11.62 1.94 -10.07
C ARG A 62 11.61 0.86 -8.99
N ASN A 63 11.56 1.27 -7.73
CA ASN A 63 11.46 0.37 -6.58
C ASN A 63 10.18 0.70 -5.80
N HIS A 64 9.64 -0.28 -5.10
CA HIS A 64 8.52 -0.11 -4.16
C HIS A 64 8.84 -0.75 -2.81
N TYR A 65 8.05 -0.44 -1.80
CA TYR A 65 8.23 -0.94 -0.45
C TYR A 65 7.16 -1.97 -0.09
N CYS A 66 7.55 -2.98 0.69
CA CYS A 66 6.61 -3.84 1.38
C CYS A 66 5.85 -3.02 2.45
N LEU A 67 4.53 -3.18 2.54
CA LEU A 67 3.71 -2.47 3.53
C LEU A 67 3.94 -2.95 4.97
N ASP A 68 4.47 -4.16 5.17
CA ASP A 68 4.70 -4.72 6.50
C ASP A 68 6.11 -4.46 7.02
N CYS A 69 7.13 -4.88 6.25
CA CYS A 69 8.52 -4.81 6.69
C CYS A 69 9.27 -3.59 6.17
N HIS A 70 8.66 -2.79 5.29
CA HIS A 70 9.29 -1.64 4.63
C HIS A 70 10.55 -1.99 3.82
N GLY A 71 10.77 -3.28 3.53
CA GLY A 71 11.86 -3.73 2.66
C GLY A 71 11.66 -3.26 1.22
N LEU A 72 12.77 -2.92 0.56
CA LEU A 72 12.79 -2.46 -0.83
C LEU A 72 12.61 -3.64 -1.79
N ILE A 73 11.69 -3.50 -2.75
CA ILE A 73 11.34 -4.53 -3.73
C ILE A 73 11.50 -3.94 -5.15
N PRO A 74 12.26 -4.61 -6.04
CA PRO A 74 12.37 -4.21 -7.45
C PRO A 74 11.00 -4.17 -8.14
N LEU A 75 10.71 -3.09 -8.88
CA LEU A 75 9.47 -2.97 -9.65
C LEU A 75 9.61 -3.67 -11.01
N THR A 76 9.55 -5.00 -11.00
CA THR A 76 9.66 -5.84 -12.20
C THR A 76 8.28 -6.16 -12.79
N TYR A 77 7.54 -5.16 -13.28
CA TYR A 77 6.31 -5.44 -14.06
C TYR A 77 6.00 -4.40 -15.14
N ASP A 78 5.36 -4.86 -16.21
CA ASP A 78 4.82 -3.99 -17.27
C ASP A 78 3.46 -3.45 -16.84
N ARG A 79 3.39 -2.14 -16.55
CA ARG A 79 2.15 -1.44 -16.16
C ARG A 79 1.03 -1.54 -17.19
N ARG A 80 1.32 -1.90 -18.44
CA ARG A 80 0.31 -2.11 -19.49
C ARG A 80 -0.40 -3.44 -19.36
N GLN A 81 0.19 -4.39 -18.61
CA GLN A 81 -0.42 -5.68 -18.35
C GLN A 81 -1.22 -5.60 -17.05
N PRO A 82 -2.49 -6.02 -17.05
CA PRO A 82 -3.28 -6.07 -15.83
C PRO A 82 -2.60 -6.99 -14.82
N ALA A 83 -2.54 -6.54 -13.57
CA ALA A 83 -2.11 -7.32 -12.44
C ALA A 83 -3.03 -8.54 -12.32
N ASP A 84 -2.45 -9.73 -12.36
CA ASP A 84 -3.20 -10.97 -12.18
C ASP A 84 -3.45 -11.18 -10.68
N PRO A 85 -4.70 -11.03 -10.19
CA PRO A 85 -5.02 -11.25 -8.79
C PRO A 85 -4.82 -12.71 -8.35
N ASN A 86 -4.67 -13.65 -9.30
CA ASN A 86 -4.45 -15.07 -9.01
C ASN A 86 -2.96 -15.44 -8.94
N GLN A 87 -2.05 -14.49 -9.16
CA GLN A 87 -0.62 -14.67 -9.02
C GLN A 87 -0.07 -13.75 -7.91
N PRO A 88 -0.36 -14.05 -6.64
CA PRO A 88 0.14 -13.26 -5.53
C PRO A 88 1.66 -13.34 -5.45
N ALA A 89 2.31 -12.18 -5.58
CA ALA A 89 3.74 -12.06 -5.31
C ALA A 89 3.97 -12.09 -3.80
N HIS A 90 5.11 -12.63 -3.36
CA HIS A 90 5.49 -12.63 -1.95
C HIS A 90 6.69 -11.69 -1.73
N CYS A 91 6.71 -11.01 -0.60
CA CYS A 91 7.84 -10.19 -0.21
C CYS A 91 9.09 -11.07 0.00
N PRO A 92 10.24 -10.79 -0.65
CA PRO A 92 11.45 -11.58 -0.48
C PRO A 92 12.08 -11.42 0.91
N HIS A 93 11.66 -10.40 1.68
CA HIS A 93 12.21 -10.08 3.00
C HIS A 93 11.44 -10.74 4.14
N CYS A 94 10.11 -10.63 4.14
CA CYS A 94 9.25 -11.11 5.24
C CYS A 94 8.28 -12.22 4.85
N GLY A 95 8.17 -12.53 3.55
CA GLY A 95 7.25 -13.55 3.04
C GLY A 95 5.77 -13.16 3.03
N THR A 96 5.39 -11.93 3.39
CA THR A 96 3.99 -11.51 3.28
C THR A 96 3.55 -11.48 1.82
N GLU A 97 2.29 -11.84 1.59
CA GLU A 97 1.59 -11.67 0.32
C GLU A 97 1.49 -10.18 -0.05
N LEU A 98 1.89 -9.86 -1.28
CA LEU A 98 1.84 -8.53 -1.85
C LEU A 98 0.59 -8.39 -2.72
N GLU A 99 -0.24 -7.41 -2.41
CA GLU A 99 -1.34 -7.04 -3.29
C GLU A 99 -0.81 -6.62 -4.67
N ALA A 100 -1.31 -7.24 -5.74
CA ALA A 100 -0.74 -7.06 -7.08
C ALA A 100 -0.96 -5.64 -7.65
N ASN A 101 -2.01 -4.97 -7.19
CA ASN A 101 -2.46 -3.66 -7.64
C ASN A 101 -2.07 -2.50 -6.69
N VAL A 102 -1.54 -2.80 -5.50
CA VAL A 102 -1.15 -1.78 -4.51
C VAL A 102 0.38 -1.74 -4.38
N ARG A 103 0.92 -0.52 -4.43
CA ARG A 103 2.35 -0.29 -4.30
C ARG A 103 2.63 0.88 -3.38
N MET A 104 3.48 0.66 -2.39
CA MET A 104 4.04 1.76 -1.60
C MET A 104 5.25 2.32 -2.35
N MET A 105 5.12 3.53 -2.87
CA MET A 105 6.22 4.32 -3.39
C MET A 105 6.87 5.10 -2.26
N PHE A 106 8.03 5.68 -2.55
CA PHE A 106 8.87 6.41 -1.59
C PHE A 106 8.15 7.50 -0.77
N ASN A 107 7.03 8.05 -1.25
CA ASN A 107 6.30 9.11 -0.56
C ASN A 107 4.78 8.97 -0.58
N TRP A 108 4.24 7.90 -1.18
CA TRP A 108 2.80 7.70 -1.32
C TRP A 108 2.50 6.22 -1.53
N VAL A 109 1.27 5.81 -1.25
CA VAL A 109 0.74 4.51 -1.66
C VAL A 109 -0.15 4.73 -2.88
N GLU A 110 0.10 3.99 -3.95
CA GLU A 110 -0.62 4.10 -5.22
C GLU A 110 -1.32 2.79 -5.54
N ILE A 111 -2.59 2.91 -5.94
CA ILE A 111 -3.28 1.86 -6.67
C ILE A 111 -3.00 2.14 -8.14
N ASP A 112 -2.02 1.43 -8.70
CA ASP A 112 -1.48 1.69 -10.06
C ASP A 112 -2.50 1.34 -11.14
N GLN A 113 -3.32 0.32 -10.88
CA GLN A 113 -4.23 -0.22 -11.88
C GLN A 113 -5.67 -0.29 -11.39
N PRO A 114 -6.65 0.11 -12.22
CA PRO A 114 -8.05 -0.12 -11.93
C PRO A 114 -8.33 -1.63 -11.95
N HIS A 115 -9.34 -2.07 -11.20
CA HIS A 115 -9.80 -3.45 -11.26
C HIS A 115 -10.25 -3.81 -12.68
N GLY A 116 -10.07 -5.08 -13.07
CA GLY A 116 -10.18 -5.52 -14.47
C GLY A 116 -11.55 -5.33 -15.12
N SER A 117 -12.65 -5.26 -14.35
CA SER A 117 -13.98 -4.94 -14.89
C SER A 117 -15.04 -4.71 -13.80
N ASP A 118 -15.88 -3.69 -13.98
CA ASP A 118 -17.13 -3.50 -13.22
C ASP A 118 -18.34 -4.16 -13.89
N PHE A 119 -18.14 -4.94 -14.97
CA PHE A 119 -19.24 -5.49 -15.77
C PHE A 119 -20.20 -6.33 -14.95
N LEU A 120 -19.69 -7.19 -14.07
CA LEU A 120 -20.51 -8.02 -13.19
C LEU A 120 -21.34 -7.19 -12.20
N ALA A 121 -20.85 -6.03 -11.76
CA ALA A 121 -21.59 -5.13 -10.88
C ALA A 121 -22.72 -4.39 -11.61
N ILE A 122 -22.58 -4.16 -12.92
CA ILE A 122 -23.56 -3.46 -13.76
C ILE A 122 -24.61 -4.44 -14.32
N LEU A 123 -24.24 -5.71 -14.51
CA LEU A 123 -25.06 -6.74 -15.15
C LEU A 123 -26.51 -6.84 -14.62
N PRO A 124 -26.77 -6.83 -13.29
CA PRO A 124 -28.15 -6.95 -12.79
C PRO A 124 -29.03 -5.76 -13.18
N ARG A 125 -28.46 -4.55 -13.18
CA ARG A 125 -29.18 -3.33 -13.58
C ARG A 125 -29.48 -3.34 -15.07
N MET A 126 -28.51 -3.79 -15.86
CA MET A 126 -28.66 -3.95 -17.31
C MET A 126 -29.78 -4.95 -17.65
N VAL A 127 -29.77 -6.12 -17.01
CA VAL A 127 -30.83 -7.14 -17.17
C VAL A 127 -32.18 -6.58 -16.74
N GLY A 128 -32.26 -5.89 -15.60
CA GLY A 128 -33.49 -5.26 -15.14
C GLY A 128 -34.03 -4.22 -16.13
N ALA A 129 -33.17 -3.37 -16.69
CA ALA A 129 -33.56 -2.39 -17.69
C ALA A 129 -34.08 -3.04 -18.99
N LEU A 130 -33.42 -4.10 -19.45
CA LEU A 130 -33.84 -4.86 -20.63
C LEU A 130 -35.20 -5.54 -20.41
N LEU A 131 -35.44 -6.10 -19.23
CA LEU A 131 -36.73 -6.71 -18.87
C LEU A 131 -37.86 -5.66 -18.83
N LEU A 132 -37.61 -4.49 -18.26
CA LEU A 132 -38.57 -3.38 -18.23
C LEU A 132 -38.91 -2.90 -19.65
N LEU A 133 -37.90 -2.72 -20.50
CA LEU A 133 -38.09 -2.34 -21.90
C LEU A 133 -38.88 -3.41 -22.67
N GLY A 134 -38.55 -4.69 -22.46
CA GLY A 134 -39.28 -5.81 -23.07
C GLY A 134 -40.75 -5.87 -22.64
N ALA A 135 -41.03 -5.66 -21.36
CA ALA A 135 -42.39 -5.60 -20.84
C ALA A 135 -43.18 -4.42 -21.44
N ALA A 136 -42.57 -3.23 -21.53
CA ALA A 136 -43.19 -2.07 -22.14
C ALA A 136 -43.49 -2.29 -23.64
N ALA A 137 -42.55 -2.88 -24.38
CA ALA A 137 -42.74 -3.21 -25.79
C ALA A 137 -43.87 -4.23 -26.00
N ALA A 138 -43.93 -5.27 -25.17
CA ALA A 138 -45.02 -6.25 -25.20
C ALA A 138 -46.38 -5.59 -24.92
N LEU A 139 -46.46 -4.74 -23.90
CA LEU A 139 -47.69 -3.99 -23.58
C LEU A 139 -48.15 -3.14 -24.76
N VAL A 140 -47.24 -2.41 -25.42
CA VAL A 140 -47.56 -1.61 -26.62
C VAL A 140 -48.03 -2.51 -27.76
N TYR A 141 -47.36 -3.64 -28.00
CA TYR A 141 -47.72 -4.58 -29.06
C TYR A 141 -49.13 -5.17 -28.88
N TYR A 142 -49.52 -5.53 -27.66
CA TYR A 142 -50.85 -6.08 -27.37
C TYR A 142 -51.96 -5.02 -27.24
N ALA A 143 -51.60 -3.74 -27.13
CA ALA A 143 -52.55 -2.63 -27.05
C ALA A 143 -52.91 -2.03 -28.43
N LEU A 144 -52.13 -2.35 -29.46
CA LEU A 144 -52.34 -1.98 -30.87
C LEU A 144 -53.10 -3.09 -31.61
#